data_AF-A0A222G9N2-F1
#
_entry.id   AF-A0A222G9N2-F1
#
_cell.length_a   1.000
_cell.length_b   1.000
_cell.length_c   1.000
_cell.angle_alpha   90.00
_cell.angle_beta   90.00
_cell.angle_gamma   90.00
#
_symmetry.space_group_name_H-M   'P 1'
#
loop_
_entity.id
_entity.type
_entity.pdbx_description
1 polymer ?
#
loop_
_entity_poly.entity_id
_entity_poly.type
_entity_poly.pdbx_seq_one_letter_code
_entity_poly.pdbx_strand_id
1 'polypeptide(L)'
;MSIHKPITFTDETAVDNTALHYRDLIQLFDNAFFAAYNTRLIKGGDEPIYLPSNELTAFNQIVFAHGYFASALHEISHWCLAGASRRLLEDYGYWYVPDGRDHEQQAKFESVEIKPQAIEWALCAATGKDFDVSTDNLLGEGETDRIAFKAKVYQQVLRYLDIGFPKDAATFITVLATHYQTPLTLVPEHFYYS
;
A
#
# COMPACT_ATOMS: atom_id res chain seq x y z
N MET A 1 26.83 -32.95 49.77
CA MET A 1 27.25 -32.44 48.45
C MET A 1 26.01 -32.36 47.58
N SER A 2 25.33 -31.21 47.59
CA SER A 2 24.19 -30.94 46.71
C SER A 2 24.68 -30.14 45.52
N ILE A 3 24.61 -30.74 44.34
CA ILE A 3 24.88 -30.10 43.05
C ILE A 3 23.66 -29.25 42.66
N HIS A 4 23.81 -27.92 42.66
CA HIS A 4 22.83 -27.00 42.10
C HIS A 4 22.87 -27.09 40.57
N LYS A 5 21.72 -27.41 39.97
CA LYS A 5 21.48 -27.28 38.53
C LYS A 5 21.34 -25.78 38.22
N PRO A 6 21.98 -25.24 37.17
CA PRO A 6 21.83 -23.84 36.83
C PRO A 6 20.41 -23.58 36.31
N ILE A 7 19.78 -22.53 36.84
CA ILE A 7 18.53 -21.97 36.34
C ILE A 7 18.87 -21.23 35.05
N THR A 8 18.46 -21.76 33.91
CA THR A 8 18.42 -21.02 32.65
C THR A 8 17.23 -20.06 32.72
N PHE A 9 17.52 -18.76 32.81
CA PHE A 9 16.56 -17.72 32.51
C PHE A 9 16.39 -17.67 30.99
N THR A 10 15.31 -18.27 30.49
CA THR A 10 14.79 -17.92 29.17
C THR A 10 14.15 -16.55 29.32
N ASP A 11 14.76 -15.56 28.67
CA ASP A 11 14.19 -14.24 28.50
C ASP A 11 12.92 -14.36 27.63
N GLU A 12 11.76 -14.55 28.25
CA GLU A 12 10.44 -14.54 27.63
C GLU A 12 9.95 -13.10 27.36
N THR A 13 10.80 -12.25 26.77
CA THR A 13 10.37 -10.89 26.34
C THR A 13 10.61 -10.59 24.88
N ALA A 14 10.82 -11.60 24.04
CA ALA A 14 10.54 -11.46 22.61
C ALA A 14 9.02 -11.50 22.41
N VAL A 15 8.36 -10.34 22.56
CA VAL A 15 7.01 -10.15 22.04
C VAL A 15 7.10 -10.34 20.52
N ASP A 16 6.45 -11.38 20.03
CA ASP A 16 6.25 -11.65 18.61
C ASP A 16 5.49 -10.47 17.99
N ASN A 17 6.23 -9.49 17.46
CA ASN A 17 5.70 -8.23 16.92
C ASN A 17 5.26 -8.38 15.44
N THR A 18 4.81 -9.56 15.03
CA THR A 18 4.56 -9.95 13.63
C THR A 18 3.15 -9.62 13.11
N ALA A 19 2.27 -9.06 13.93
CA ALA A 19 0.91 -8.72 13.49
C ALA A 19 0.86 -7.38 12.76
N LEU A 20 0.78 -7.41 11.43
CA LEU A 20 0.57 -6.22 10.60
C LEU A 20 -0.75 -5.53 10.95
N HIS A 21 -0.69 -4.29 11.45
CA HIS A 21 -1.87 -3.54 11.85
C HIS A 21 -1.94 -2.17 11.16
N TYR A 22 -3.11 -1.77 10.66
CA TYR A 22 -3.27 -0.53 9.88
C TYR A 22 -2.86 0.74 10.65
N ARG A 23 -2.89 0.68 11.99
CA ARG A 23 -2.46 1.79 12.86
C ARG A 23 -0.98 2.11 12.71
N ASP A 24 -0.16 1.11 12.41
CA ASP A 24 1.25 1.31 12.12
C ASP A 24 1.39 2.16 10.87
N LEU A 25 0.63 1.84 9.81
CA LEU A 25 0.63 2.60 8.57
C LEU A 25 0.20 4.05 8.80
N ILE A 26 -0.81 4.30 9.65
CA ILE A 26 -1.22 5.67 10.00
C ILE A 26 -0.05 6.41 10.66
N GLN A 27 0.56 5.83 11.68
CA GLN A 27 1.65 6.47 12.41
C GLN A 27 2.87 6.72 11.51
N LEU A 28 3.27 5.71 10.74
CA LEU A 28 4.42 5.76 9.84
C LEU A 28 4.20 6.76 8.71
N PHE A 29 3.00 6.79 8.12
CA PHE A 29 2.65 7.72 7.04
C PHE A 29 2.64 9.16 7.56
N ASP A 30 1.96 9.43 8.68
CA ASP A 30 1.89 10.76 9.27
C ASP A 30 3.29 11.28 9.63
N ASN A 31 4.14 10.45 10.23
CA ASN A 31 5.52 10.81 10.54
C ASN A 31 6.34 11.12 9.28
N ALA A 32 6.12 10.38 8.19
CA ALA A 32 6.88 10.54 6.95
C ALA A 32 6.44 11.77 6.14
N PHE A 33 5.14 12.10 6.15
CA PHE A 33 4.56 13.00 5.14
C PHE A 33 3.77 14.18 5.70
N PHE A 34 3.30 14.17 6.95
CA PHE A 34 2.45 15.25 7.45
C PHE A 34 3.15 16.61 7.42
N ALA A 35 4.41 16.68 7.90
CA ALA A 35 5.15 17.94 7.94
C ALA A 35 5.46 18.52 6.55
N ALA A 36 5.69 17.65 5.54
CA ALA A 36 6.08 18.08 4.20
C ALA A 36 4.89 18.33 3.27
N TYR A 37 3.80 17.56 3.44
CA TYR A 37 2.67 17.53 2.51
C TYR A 37 1.32 17.84 3.15
N ASN A 38 1.28 18.13 4.46
CA ASN A 38 0.05 18.36 5.21
C ASN A 38 -1.01 17.27 4.95
N THR A 39 -0.57 16.02 4.81
CA THR A 39 -1.44 14.88 4.45
C THR A 39 -1.40 13.85 5.56
N ARG A 40 -2.56 13.28 5.89
CA ARG A 40 -2.72 12.23 6.90
C ARG A 40 -3.44 11.02 6.33
N LEU A 41 -3.13 9.84 6.88
CA LEU A 41 -3.84 8.61 6.58
C LEU A 41 -4.96 8.37 7.61
N ILE A 42 -6.19 8.21 7.15
CA ILE A 42 -7.39 8.16 7.99
C ILE A 42 -8.14 6.85 7.77
N LYS A 43 -8.46 6.14 8.86
CA LYS A 43 -9.32 4.95 8.80
C LYS A 43 -10.77 5.37 8.58
N GLY A 44 -11.31 5.03 7.41
CA GLY A 44 -12.67 5.32 7.00
C GLY A 44 -13.70 4.27 7.41
N GLY A 45 -14.89 4.42 6.79
CA GLY A 45 -15.97 3.46 6.80
C GLY A 45 -15.86 2.53 5.60
N ASP A 46 -16.71 2.75 4.61
CA ASP A 46 -16.88 1.83 3.49
C ASP A 46 -16.15 2.21 2.21
N GLU A 47 -16.11 3.50 1.86
CA GLU A 47 -15.50 3.96 0.61
C GLU A 47 -14.13 4.62 0.86
N PRO A 48 -13.11 4.26 0.08
CA PRO A 48 -11.86 5.02 0.05
C PRO A 48 -12.08 6.37 -0.65
N ILE A 49 -11.36 7.40 -0.21
CA ILE A 49 -11.40 8.72 -0.86
C ILE A 49 -10.18 9.56 -0.48
N TYR A 50 -9.65 10.31 -1.44
CA TYR A 50 -8.74 11.40 -1.14
C TYR A 50 -9.47 12.75 -1.05
N LEU A 51 -9.31 13.45 0.07
CA LEU A 51 -9.92 14.75 0.32
C LEU A 51 -8.82 15.81 0.55
N PRO A 52 -8.68 16.82 -0.32
CA PRO A 52 -7.84 17.98 -0.06
C PRO A 52 -8.30 18.73 1.20
N SER A 53 -7.36 19.41 1.87
CA SER A 53 -7.68 20.30 2.99
C SER A 53 -8.66 21.39 2.56
N ASN A 54 -9.57 21.76 3.44
CA ASN A 54 -10.57 22.80 3.22
C ASN A 54 -10.83 23.59 4.52
N GLU A 55 -11.85 24.44 4.54
CA GLU A 55 -12.18 25.27 5.70
C GLU A 55 -12.57 24.46 6.95
N LEU A 56 -13.06 23.22 6.78
CA LEU A 56 -13.47 22.34 7.87
C LEU A 56 -12.33 21.46 8.37
N THR A 57 -11.45 21.02 7.47
CA THR A 57 -10.31 20.16 7.81
C THR A 57 -9.02 20.74 7.24
N ALA A 58 -8.14 21.17 8.15
CA ALA A 58 -6.91 21.90 7.80
C ALA A 58 -5.79 21.02 7.18
N PHE A 59 -6.04 19.73 6.92
CA PHE A 59 -5.09 18.78 6.34
C PHE A 59 -5.75 17.92 5.26
N ASN A 60 -4.94 17.47 4.29
CA ASN A 60 -5.37 16.52 3.27
C ASN A 60 -5.54 15.14 3.90
N GLN A 61 -6.50 14.37 3.40
CA GLN A 61 -6.87 13.08 3.95
C GLN A 61 -6.79 12.01 2.87
N ILE A 62 -6.05 10.95 3.14
CA ILE A 62 -6.15 9.67 2.44
C ILE A 62 -7.04 8.79 3.30
N VAL A 63 -8.29 8.58 2.90
CA VAL A 63 -9.24 7.76 3.66
C VAL A 63 -9.26 6.36 3.05
N PHE A 64 -8.99 5.33 3.85
CA PHE A 64 -9.03 3.94 3.41
C PHE A 64 -10.16 3.15 4.07
N ALA A 65 -10.67 2.11 3.40
CA ALA A 65 -11.86 1.38 3.80
C ALA A 65 -11.61 0.33 4.89
N HIS A 66 -12.65 0.09 5.71
CA HIS A 66 -12.83 -1.03 6.65
C HIS A 66 -11.75 -1.26 7.72
N GLY A 67 -10.71 -0.45 7.78
CA GLY A 67 -9.57 -0.71 8.68
C GLY A 67 -8.69 -1.85 8.20
N TYR A 68 -8.69 -2.19 6.91
CA TYR A 68 -7.82 -3.23 6.37
C TYR A 68 -6.43 -2.69 6.04
N PHE A 69 -5.39 -3.43 6.45
CA PHE A 69 -4.00 -3.08 6.16
C PHE A 69 -3.74 -2.99 4.65
N ALA A 70 -4.29 -3.92 3.86
CA ALA A 70 -4.18 -3.90 2.40
C ALA A 70 -4.84 -2.67 1.79
N SER A 71 -6.06 -2.32 2.24
CA SER A 71 -6.74 -1.10 1.76
C SER A 71 -5.91 0.16 2.06
N ALA A 72 -5.31 0.27 3.24
CA ALA A 72 -4.41 1.38 3.55
C ALA A 72 -3.19 1.43 2.61
N LEU A 73 -2.53 0.31 2.32
CA LEU A 73 -1.40 0.27 1.38
C LEU A 73 -1.82 0.65 -0.05
N HIS A 74 -3.01 0.22 -0.47
CA HIS A 74 -3.57 0.55 -1.77
C HIS A 74 -3.77 2.06 -1.93
N GLU A 75 -4.43 2.71 -0.95
CA GLU A 75 -4.66 4.16 -0.99
C GLU A 75 -3.37 4.99 -0.93
N ILE A 76 -2.39 4.55 -0.14
CA ILE A 76 -1.05 5.17 -0.12
C ILE A 76 -0.38 5.05 -1.49
N SER A 77 -0.57 3.92 -2.19
CA SER A 77 0.00 3.70 -3.52
C SER A 77 -0.56 4.67 -4.55
N HIS A 78 -1.88 4.88 -4.54
CA HIS A 78 -2.53 5.93 -5.35
C HIS A 78 -1.98 7.31 -5.02
N TRP A 79 -1.88 7.66 -3.73
CA TRP A 79 -1.34 8.95 -3.32
C TRP A 79 0.10 9.16 -3.77
N CYS A 80 0.97 8.16 -3.62
CA CYS A 80 2.37 8.22 -4.03
C CYS A 80 2.53 8.40 -5.55
N LEU A 81 1.60 7.87 -6.34
CA LEU A 81 1.56 8.07 -7.79
C LEU A 81 0.99 9.44 -8.18
N ALA A 82 0.01 9.94 -7.42
CA ALA A 82 -0.63 11.23 -7.65
C ALA A 82 0.37 12.37 -7.39
N GLY A 83 0.74 13.12 -8.43
CA GLY A 83 1.59 14.30 -8.29
C GLY A 83 0.91 15.48 -7.60
N ALA A 84 1.67 16.54 -7.29
CA ALA A 84 1.19 17.71 -6.55
C ALA A 84 -0.11 18.32 -7.11
N SER A 85 -0.24 18.48 -8.43
CA SER A 85 -1.45 19.03 -9.06
C SER A 85 -2.68 18.15 -8.88
N ARG A 86 -2.49 16.82 -8.87
CA ARG A 86 -3.57 15.84 -8.68
C ARG A 86 -4.05 15.82 -7.23
N ARG A 87 -3.12 16.00 -6.27
CA ARG A 87 -3.41 16.12 -4.83
C ARG A 87 -4.19 17.40 -4.44
N LEU A 88 -4.54 18.25 -5.40
CA LEU A 88 -5.46 19.39 -5.21
C LEU A 88 -6.92 19.03 -5.52
N LEU A 89 -7.18 17.85 -6.08
CA LEU A 89 -8.49 17.40 -6.51
C LEU A 89 -8.97 16.27 -5.59
N GLU A 90 -10.27 16.26 -5.32
CA GLU A 90 -10.92 15.10 -4.71
C GLU A 90 -10.65 13.86 -5.56
N ASP A 91 -10.28 12.77 -4.88
CA ASP A 91 -9.88 11.49 -5.45
C ASP A 91 -8.90 11.61 -6.64
N TYR A 92 -7.96 12.58 -6.51
CA TYR A 92 -6.95 12.89 -7.50
C TYR A 92 -7.51 13.32 -8.88
N GLY A 93 -8.82 13.55 -8.99
CA GLY A 93 -9.51 13.72 -10.26
C GLY A 93 -9.36 12.52 -11.21
N TYR A 94 -9.21 11.31 -10.66
CA TYR A 94 -9.24 10.08 -11.44
C TYR A 94 -10.66 9.77 -11.92
N TRP A 95 -10.72 8.95 -12.96
CA TRP A 95 -11.99 8.48 -13.48
C TRP A 95 -12.48 7.32 -12.61
N TYR A 96 -13.63 7.50 -11.97
CA TYR A 96 -14.26 6.48 -11.14
C TYR A 96 -15.37 5.77 -11.93
N VAL A 97 -15.28 4.44 -12.00
CA VAL A 97 -16.41 3.59 -12.38
C VAL A 97 -16.59 2.55 -11.27
N PRO A 98 -17.76 2.54 -10.61
CA PRO A 98 -18.04 1.60 -9.56
C PRO A 98 -18.12 0.17 -10.11
N ASP A 99 -18.26 -0.78 -9.19
CA ASP A 99 -18.58 -2.17 -9.50
C ASP A 99 -19.78 -2.30 -10.48
N GLY A 100 -19.83 -3.42 -11.22
CA GLY A 100 -20.80 -3.62 -12.32
C GLY A 100 -20.23 -3.28 -13.69
N ARG A 101 -18.90 -3.32 -13.85
CA ARG A 101 -18.20 -2.93 -15.09
C ARG A 101 -18.36 -3.98 -16.17
N ASP A 102 -18.57 -3.51 -17.40
CA ASP A 102 -18.44 -4.33 -18.61
C ASP A 102 -16.96 -4.63 -18.95
N HIS A 103 -16.72 -5.45 -19.97
CA HIS A 103 -15.35 -5.80 -20.39
C HIS A 103 -14.49 -4.60 -20.80
N GLU A 104 -15.06 -3.57 -21.43
CA GLU A 104 -14.31 -2.40 -21.89
C GLU A 104 -13.92 -1.51 -20.72
N GLN A 105 -14.86 -1.30 -19.79
CA GLN A 105 -14.67 -0.56 -18.55
C GLN A 105 -13.66 -1.27 -17.64
N GLN A 106 -13.75 -2.60 -17.51
CA GLN A 106 -12.79 -3.39 -16.75
C GLN A 106 -11.38 -3.30 -17.34
N ALA A 107 -11.24 -3.39 -18.67
CA ALA A 107 -9.94 -3.23 -19.32
C ALA A 107 -9.33 -1.82 -19.11
N LYS A 108 -10.17 -0.78 -19.10
CA LYS A 108 -9.75 0.59 -18.76
C LYS A 108 -9.30 0.68 -17.29
N PHE A 109 -10.06 0.10 -16.37
CA PHE A 109 -9.69 0.02 -14.95
C PHE A 109 -8.34 -0.67 -14.76
N GLU A 110 -8.16 -1.88 -15.30
CA GLU A 110 -6.89 -2.60 -15.23
C GLU A 110 -5.73 -1.75 -15.76
N SER A 111 -5.92 -1.01 -16.86
CA SER A 111 -4.87 -0.18 -17.43
C SER A 111 -4.40 0.94 -16.51
N VAL A 112 -5.30 1.54 -15.73
CA VAL A 112 -4.96 2.62 -14.77
C VAL A 112 -4.39 2.07 -13.46
N GLU A 113 -4.76 0.83 -13.11
CA GLU A 113 -4.35 0.13 -11.89
C GLU A 113 -2.95 -0.50 -11.94
N ILE A 114 -2.36 -0.68 -13.13
CA ILE A 114 -1.02 -1.29 -13.26
C ILE A 114 0.02 -0.58 -12.39
N LYS A 115 0.03 0.77 -12.38
CA LYS A 115 1.04 1.55 -11.66
C LYS A 115 0.77 1.62 -10.15
N PRO A 116 -0.45 1.94 -9.67
CA PRO A 116 -0.78 1.85 -8.26
C PRO A 116 -0.48 0.47 -7.68
N GLN A 117 -0.92 -0.62 -8.32
CA GLN A 117 -0.72 -1.96 -7.78
C GLN A 117 0.74 -2.43 -7.83
N ALA A 118 1.57 -1.89 -8.74
CA ALA A 118 3.01 -2.14 -8.71
C ALA A 118 3.71 -1.43 -7.54
N ILE A 119 3.23 -0.24 -7.14
CA ILE A 119 3.69 0.44 -5.93
C ILE A 119 3.20 -0.33 -4.71
N GLU A 120 1.93 -0.75 -4.69
CA GLU A 120 1.34 -1.53 -3.60
C GLU A 120 2.12 -2.81 -3.34
N TRP A 121 2.52 -3.53 -4.39
CA TRP A 121 3.34 -4.73 -4.23
C TRP A 121 4.69 -4.41 -3.58
N ALA A 122 5.34 -3.29 -3.93
CA ALA A 122 6.59 -2.88 -3.30
C ALA A 122 6.40 -2.49 -1.82
N LEU A 123 5.28 -1.84 -1.47
CA LEU A 123 4.93 -1.57 -0.07
C LEU A 123 4.66 -2.87 0.70
N CYS A 124 3.91 -3.81 0.11
CA CYS A 124 3.69 -5.14 0.66
C CYS A 124 5.02 -5.86 0.94
N ALA A 125 5.93 -5.89 -0.03
CA ALA A 125 7.27 -6.47 0.13
C ALA A 125 8.06 -5.81 1.26
N ALA A 126 8.00 -4.48 1.40
CA ALA A 126 8.65 -3.73 2.49
C ALA A 126 8.05 -4.04 3.87
N THR A 127 6.81 -4.51 3.95
CA THR A 127 6.15 -4.94 5.19
C THR A 127 6.26 -6.44 5.46
N GLY A 128 6.75 -7.23 4.50
CA GLY A 128 6.69 -8.70 4.56
C GLY A 128 5.29 -9.28 4.31
N LYS A 129 4.36 -8.47 3.79
CA LYS A 129 2.99 -8.88 3.48
C LYS A 129 2.90 -9.51 2.08
N ASP A 130 2.12 -10.57 1.95
CA ASP A 130 1.74 -11.12 0.64
C ASP A 130 0.85 -10.16 -0.14
N PHE A 131 1.16 -10.02 -1.44
CA PHE A 131 0.43 -9.21 -2.40
C PHE A 131 -0.35 -10.08 -3.39
N ASP A 132 -1.57 -9.66 -3.69
CA ASP A 132 -2.32 -10.13 -4.85
C ASP A 132 -3.07 -8.98 -5.51
N VAL A 133 -3.31 -9.10 -6.82
CA VAL A 133 -3.95 -8.03 -7.59
C VAL A 133 -5.43 -7.86 -7.20
N SER A 134 -5.87 -6.62 -7.07
CA SER A 134 -7.29 -6.31 -6.91
C SER A 134 -7.92 -6.03 -8.27
N THR A 135 -9.10 -6.61 -8.53
CA THR A 135 -9.84 -6.42 -9.79
C THR A 135 -11.17 -5.72 -9.58
N ASP A 136 -11.61 -5.61 -8.33
CA ASP A 136 -12.74 -4.82 -7.83
C ASP A 136 -13.99 -4.77 -8.73
N ASN A 137 -14.45 -5.93 -9.20
CA ASN A 137 -15.61 -6.06 -10.10
C ASN A 137 -16.47 -7.28 -9.73
N LEU A 138 -17.12 -7.26 -8.57
CA LEU A 138 -17.90 -8.38 -8.04
C LEU A 138 -19.25 -8.57 -8.72
N LEU A 139 -19.87 -7.49 -9.20
CA LEU A 139 -21.22 -7.48 -9.80
C LEU A 139 -21.19 -7.26 -11.32
N GLY A 140 -20.00 -7.09 -11.92
CA GLY A 140 -19.83 -6.82 -13.35
C GLY A 140 -19.65 -8.08 -14.20
N GLU A 141 -19.91 -7.91 -15.50
CA GLU A 141 -19.64 -8.95 -16.53
C GLU A 141 -18.18 -8.92 -17.01
N GLY A 142 -17.46 -7.82 -16.73
CA GLY A 142 -16.05 -7.67 -17.04
C GLY A 142 -15.18 -8.62 -16.21
N GLU A 143 -14.92 -9.80 -16.76
CA GLU A 143 -13.96 -10.75 -16.19
C GLU A 143 -12.53 -10.25 -16.35
N THR A 144 -11.74 -10.32 -15.28
CA THR A 144 -10.30 -10.09 -15.34
C THR A 144 -9.55 -11.42 -15.42
N ASP A 145 -8.71 -11.57 -16.44
CA ASP A 145 -7.63 -12.55 -16.42
C ASP A 145 -6.60 -12.09 -15.38
N ARG A 146 -6.75 -12.58 -14.14
CA ARG A 146 -5.92 -12.21 -13.00
C ARG A 146 -4.44 -12.53 -13.22
N ILE A 147 -4.13 -13.59 -13.96
CA ILE A 147 -2.75 -13.99 -14.26
C ILE A 147 -2.14 -12.98 -15.23
N ALA A 148 -2.85 -12.66 -16.32
CA ALA A 148 -2.39 -11.66 -17.28
C ALA A 148 -2.28 -10.26 -16.65
N PHE A 149 -3.21 -9.89 -15.78
CA PHE A 149 -3.17 -8.61 -15.08
C PHE A 149 -1.99 -8.54 -14.09
N LYS A 150 -1.80 -9.56 -13.25
CA LYS A 150 -0.64 -9.67 -12.35
C LYS A 150 0.69 -9.68 -13.11
N ALA A 151 0.73 -10.25 -14.32
CA ALA A 151 1.89 -10.16 -15.22
C ALA A 151 2.23 -8.72 -15.59
N LYS A 152 1.23 -7.92 -15.98
CA LYS A 152 1.43 -6.50 -16.33
C LYS A 152 1.90 -5.69 -15.12
N VAL A 153 1.33 -5.95 -13.94
CA VAL A 153 1.77 -5.33 -12.67
C VAL A 153 3.23 -5.70 -12.37
N TYR A 154 3.59 -6.98 -12.49
CA TYR A 154 4.96 -7.45 -12.27
C TYR A 154 5.96 -6.80 -13.24
N GLN A 155 5.63 -6.67 -14.52
CA GLN A 155 6.48 -5.95 -15.48
C GLN A 155 6.68 -4.48 -15.08
N GLN A 156 5.66 -3.83 -14.52
CA GLN A 156 5.79 -2.48 -13.99
C GLN A 156 6.64 -2.42 -12.71
N VAL A 157 6.60 -3.43 -11.84
CA VAL A 157 7.53 -3.57 -10.71
C VAL A 157 8.97 -3.64 -11.20
N LEU A 158 9.26 -4.53 -12.15
CA LEU A 158 10.62 -4.68 -12.73
C LEU A 158 11.11 -3.36 -13.32
N ARG A 159 10.23 -2.62 -14.01
CA ARG A 159 10.55 -1.29 -14.51
C ARG A 159 10.91 -0.31 -13.38
N TYR A 160 10.16 -0.29 -12.27
CA TYR A 160 10.48 0.58 -11.13
C TYR A 160 11.75 0.17 -10.38
N LEU A 161 12.11 -1.13 -10.37
CA LEU A 161 13.40 -1.57 -9.85
C LEU A 161 14.57 -1.05 -10.70
N ASP A 162 14.39 -0.97 -12.01
CA ASP A 162 15.41 -0.46 -12.96
C ASP A 162 15.52 1.08 -12.93
N ILE A 163 14.40 1.79 -13.07
CA ILE A 163 14.39 3.26 -13.23
C ILE A 163 14.16 4.04 -11.93
N GLY A 164 13.82 3.35 -10.84
CA GLY A 164 13.40 3.92 -9.57
C GLY A 164 11.88 4.06 -9.43
N PHE A 165 11.39 3.89 -8.20
CA PHE A 165 10.01 4.17 -7.81
C PHE A 165 9.74 5.68 -7.75
N PRO A 166 8.47 6.11 -7.84
CA PRO A 166 8.10 7.50 -7.51
C PRO A 166 8.67 7.92 -6.15
N LYS A 167 9.15 9.16 -6.05
CA LYS A 167 9.89 9.65 -4.88
C LYS A 167 9.19 9.37 -3.54
N ASP A 168 7.89 9.61 -3.47
CA ASP A 168 7.12 9.41 -2.24
C ASP A 168 6.95 7.91 -1.93
N ALA A 169 6.76 7.07 -2.95
CA ALA A 169 6.75 5.61 -2.79
C ALA A 169 8.10 5.09 -2.27
N ALA A 170 9.22 5.52 -2.88
CA ALA A 170 10.57 5.14 -2.44
C ALA A 170 10.85 5.55 -0.98
N THR A 171 10.38 6.73 -0.58
CA THR A 171 10.47 7.21 0.80
C THR A 171 9.70 6.28 1.73
N PHE A 172 8.45 5.94 1.39
CA PHE A 172 7.63 5.10 2.26
C PHE A 172 8.08 3.64 2.29
N ILE A 173 8.57 3.09 1.17
CA ILE A 173 9.23 1.77 1.12
C ILE A 173 10.35 1.70 2.16
N THR A 174 11.20 2.72 2.22
CA THR A 174 12.32 2.79 3.19
C THR A 174 11.82 2.85 4.63
N VAL A 175 10.77 3.64 4.90
CA VAL A 175 10.13 3.75 6.23
C VAL A 175 9.57 2.40 6.67
N LEU A 176 8.81 1.73 5.80
CA LEU A 176 8.21 0.43 6.08
C LEU A 176 9.29 -0.64 6.30
N ALA A 177 10.28 -0.73 5.39
CA ALA A 177 11.33 -1.74 5.49
C ALA A 177 12.17 -1.59 6.76
N THR A 178 12.42 -0.34 7.18
CA THR A 178 13.10 -0.07 8.46
C THR A 178 12.26 -0.51 9.65
N HIS A 179 10.96 -0.19 9.65
CA HIS A 179 10.06 -0.51 10.76
C HIS A 179 9.83 -2.02 10.91
N TYR A 180 9.52 -2.70 9.80
CA TYR A 180 9.24 -4.14 9.76
C TYR A 180 10.49 -5.01 9.62
N GLN A 181 11.68 -4.41 9.64
CA GLN A 181 12.98 -5.10 9.59
C GLN A 181 13.13 -6.01 8.36
N THR A 182 12.62 -5.57 7.22
CA THR A 182 12.79 -6.24 5.92
C THR A 182 13.97 -5.63 5.16
N PRO A 183 14.45 -6.27 4.07
CA PRO A 183 15.55 -5.71 3.28
C PRO A 183 15.22 -4.33 2.70
N LEU A 184 16.10 -3.35 2.95
CA LEU A 184 15.94 -1.97 2.42
C LEU A 184 16.01 -1.90 0.90
N THR A 185 16.80 -2.78 0.29
CA THR A 185 16.90 -2.87 -1.16
C THR A 185 15.93 -3.94 -1.65
N LEU A 186 14.93 -3.53 -2.42
CA LEU A 186 14.04 -4.45 -3.10
C LEU A 186 14.75 -5.02 -4.34
N VAL A 187 14.60 -6.33 -4.54
CA VAL A 187 15.14 -7.07 -5.69
C VAL A 187 14.02 -7.95 -6.28
N PRO A 188 14.11 -8.39 -7.54
CA PRO A 188 13.06 -9.17 -8.19
C PRO A 188 12.60 -10.40 -7.39
N GLU A 189 13.49 -11.02 -6.62
CA GLU A 189 13.22 -12.21 -5.81
C GLU A 189 12.21 -11.95 -4.67
N HIS A 190 11.98 -10.70 -4.29
CA HIS A 190 10.95 -10.34 -3.31
C HIS A 190 9.53 -10.34 -3.91
N PHE A 191 9.40 -10.49 -5.22
CA PHE A 191 8.14 -10.39 -5.94
C PHE A 191 7.79 -11.75 -6.55
N TYR A 192 7.14 -12.60 -5.76
CA TYR A 192 6.75 -13.94 -6.20
C TYR A 192 5.67 -13.86 -7.29
N TYR A 193 6.12 -14.10 -8.51
CA TYR A 193 5.31 -14.25 -9.71
C TYR A 193 5.30 -15.75 -10.08
N SER A 194 4.40 -16.52 -9.46
CA SER A 194 4.18 -17.94 -9.75
C SER A 194 2.70 -18.26 -9.84
#